data_AF-A0A942CZ74-F1
#
_entry.id   AF-A0A942CZ74-F1
#
_cell.length_a   1.000
_cell.length_b   1.000
_cell.length_c   1.000
_cell.angle_alpha   90.00
_cell.angle_beta   90.00
_cell.angle_gamma   90.00
#
_symmetry.space_group_name_H-M   'P 1'
#
loop_
_entity.id
_entity.type
_entity.pdbx_description
1 polymer ?
#
loop_
_entity_poly.entity_id
_entity_poly.type
_entity_poly.pdbx_seq_one_letter_code
_entity_poly.pdbx_strand_id
1 'polypeptide(L)'
;MSTANQHVFAHGIQDTRETIDAWSGRPWPVLRGWIALSLAVALTLLAAVWFVSGLLTPDLTPLHLPGLTTTAEASDLLPILYRNSLVLALHATACVAGFIAGASMPIAAEQRTGFSRWVHVKAGELAILFVCAVTIFSLGTQALYLGFQGSTLAYQLHISRFELILSVLPHAIPELTALFLPLAAWLIASRRGEWNQLLAATVVTVAIAIPTLVVAATIEVYVWPHILRSLSDVHYTLQSWTPPPSWR
;
A
#
# COMPACT_ATOMS: atom_id res chain seq x y z
N MET A 1 28.23 22.18 -11.55
CA MET A 1 26.96 21.60 -11.04
C MET A 1 26.84 20.09 -11.26
N SER A 2 27.50 19.45 -12.25
CA SER A 2 27.38 17.98 -12.44
C SER A 2 28.16 17.15 -11.40
N THR A 3 29.31 17.63 -10.90
CA THR A 3 30.19 16.86 -10.01
C THR A 3 29.58 16.57 -8.63
N ALA A 4 28.89 17.54 -8.01
CA ALA A 4 28.25 17.35 -6.70
C ALA A 4 27.08 16.36 -6.76
N ASN A 5 26.21 16.46 -7.77
CA ASN A 5 25.11 15.52 -7.97
C ASN A 5 25.62 14.10 -8.27
N GLN A 6 26.69 13.98 -9.06
CA GLN A 6 27.30 12.71 -9.40
C GLN A 6 27.95 12.05 -8.17
N HIS A 7 28.58 12.84 -7.29
CA HIS A 7 29.12 12.36 -6.03
C HIS A 7 28.03 11.86 -5.06
N VAL A 8 26.95 12.63 -4.88
CA VAL A 8 25.81 12.23 -4.03
C VAL A 8 25.16 10.94 -4.54
N PHE A 9 24.98 10.82 -5.85
CA PHE A 9 24.41 9.61 -6.46
C PHE A 9 25.31 8.38 -6.27
N ALA A 10 26.61 8.51 -6.58
CA ALA A 10 27.57 7.41 -6.40
C ALA A 10 27.64 6.95 -4.95
N HIS A 11 27.67 7.90 -4.01
CA HIS A 11 27.66 7.62 -2.58
C HIS A 11 26.38 6.88 -2.14
N GLY A 12 25.20 7.35 -2.58
CA GLY A 12 23.92 6.69 -2.26
C GLY A 12 23.82 5.26 -2.79
N ILE A 13 24.36 4.98 -3.99
CA ILE A 13 24.39 3.61 -4.55
C ILE A 13 25.34 2.71 -3.75
N GLN A 14 26.50 3.22 -3.34
CA GLN A 14 27.45 2.47 -2.52
C GLN A 14 26.82 2.10 -1.17
N ASP A 15 26.28 3.08 -0.44
CA ASP A 15 25.61 2.89 0.84
C ASP A 15 24.46 1.87 0.75
N THR A 16 23.72 1.92 -0.36
CA THR A 16 22.62 0.98 -0.63
C THR A 16 23.13 -0.45 -0.74
N ARG A 17 24.23 -0.67 -1.48
CA ARG A 17 24.82 -2.01 -1.65
C ARG A 17 25.37 -2.55 -0.33
N GLU A 18 26.12 -1.73 0.40
CA GLU A 18 26.68 -2.11 1.71
C GLU A 18 25.56 -2.47 2.71
N THR A 19 24.46 -1.69 2.71
CA THR A 19 23.30 -1.96 3.56
C THR A 19 22.61 -3.29 3.19
N ILE A 20 22.42 -3.55 1.89
CA ILE A 20 21.82 -4.80 1.41
C ILE A 20 22.71 -6.00 1.77
N ASP A 21 24.03 -5.89 1.57
CA ASP A 21 24.99 -6.93 1.91
C ASP A 21 24.96 -7.23 3.41
N ALA A 22 24.92 -6.20 4.26
CA ALA A 22 24.80 -6.36 5.70
C ALA A 22 23.50 -7.07 6.12
N TRP A 23 22.37 -6.71 5.50
CA TRP A 23 21.08 -7.35 5.79
C TRP A 23 20.98 -8.77 5.23
N SER A 24 21.65 -9.08 4.12
CA SER A 24 21.64 -10.42 3.52
C SER A 24 22.15 -11.49 4.48
N GLY A 25 23.15 -11.16 5.32
CA GLY A 25 23.68 -12.07 6.33
C GLY A 25 22.76 -12.29 7.52
N ARG A 26 21.90 -11.32 7.87
CA ARG A 26 20.95 -11.38 9.00
C ARG A 26 19.68 -10.57 8.69
N PRO A 27 18.76 -11.07 7.85
CA PRO A 27 17.63 -10.28 7.37
C PRO A 27 16.53 -10.09 8.43
N TRP A 28 16.35 -11.09 9.30
CA TRP A 28 15.21 -11.15 10.22
C TRP A 28 15.13 -10.03 11.27
N PRO A 29 16.24 -9.60 11.92
CA PRO A 29 16.20 -8.49 12.88
C PRO A 29 15.63 -7.18 12.33
N VAL A 30 15.80 -6.94 11.03
CA VAL A 30 15.30 -5.76 10.31
C VAL A 30 13.86 -5.99 9.87
N LEU A 31 13.61 -7.08 9.13
CA LEU A 31 12.29 -7.39 8.57
C LEU A 31 11.20 -7.53 9.62
N ARG A 32 11.48 -8.12 10.79
CA ARG A 32 10.47 -8.31 11.85
C ARG A 32 9.86 -6.98 12.32
N GLY A 33 10.67 -5.92 12.38
CA GLY A 33 10.22 -4.61 12.83
C GLY A 33 9.32 -3.96 11.79
N TRP A 34 9.68 -4.10 10.51
CA TRP A 34 8.89 -3.61 9.40
C TRP A 34 7.56 -4.36 9.32
N ILE A 35 7.59 -5.70 9.29
CA ILE A 35 6.39 -6.54 9.22
C ILE A 35 5.45 -6.25 10.39
N ALA A 36 5.95 -6.17 11.63
CA ALA A 36 5.11 -5.92 12.80
C ALA A 36 4.42 -4.55 12.73
N LEU A 37 5.15 -3.50 12.34
CA LEU A 37 4.57 -2.16 12.20
C LEU A 37 3.60 -2.07 11.02
N SER A 38 3.94 -2.66 9.86
CA SER A 38 3.06 -2.72 8.69
C SER A 38 1.77 -3.46 9.00
N LEU A 39 1.85 -4.59 9.72
CA LEU A 39 0.69 -5.33 10.18
C LEU A 39 -0.16 -4.48 11.14
N ALA A 40 0.46 -3.78 12.09
CA ALA A 40 -0.28 -2.90 13.00
C ALA A 40 -1.03 -1.79 12.24
N VAL A 41 -0.41 -1.18 11.23
CA VAL A 41 -1.05 -0.18 10.36
C VAL A 41 -2.19 -0.79 9.54
N ALA A 42 -1.97 -1.98 8.96
CA ALA A 42 -2.99 -2.71 8.21
C ALA A 42 -4.23 -3.02 9.07
N LEU A 43 -4.02 -3.55 10.28
CA LEU A 43 -5.11 -3.84 11.23
C LEU A 43 -5.84 -2.57 11.66
N THR A 44 -5.11 -1.46 11.87
CA THR A 44 -5.70 -0.16 12.20
C THR A 44 -6.58 0.35 11.05
N LEU A 45 -6.12 0.22 9.80
CA LEU A 45 -6.91 0.60 8.62
C LEU A 45 -8.15 -0.29 8.49
N LEU A 46 -8.03 -1.60 8.65
CA LEU A 46 -9.18 -2.53 8.60
C LEU A 46 -10.22 -2.21 9.68
N ALA A 47 -9.78 -1.90 10.90
CA ALA A 47 -10.67 -1.46 11.97
C ALA A 47 -11.36 -0.12 11.63
N ALA A 48 -10.64 0.82 11.01
CA ALA A 48 -11.21 2.08 10.55
C ALA A 48 -12.25 1.86 9.43
N VAL A 49 -11.97 0.99 8.46
CA VAL A 49 -12.91 0.60 7.40
C VAL A 49 -14.17 -0.03 7.99
N TRP A 50 -14.02 -0.96 8.92
CA TRP A 50 -15.14 -1.57 9.63
C TRP A 50 -16.00 -0.51 10.35
N PHE A 51 -15.36 0.38 11.10
CA PHE A 51 -16.06 1.46 11.82
C PHE A 51 -16.78 2.41 10.87
N VAL A 52 -16.11 2.88 9.82
CA VAL A 52 -16.68 3.81 8.83
C VAL A 52 -17.82 3.16 8.04
N SER A 53 -17.71 1.87 7.67
CA SER A 53 -18.83 1.12 7.09
C SER A 53 -20.07 1.07 8.00
N GLY A 54 -19.84 1.23 9.31
CA GLY A 54 -20.88 1.33 10.33
C GLY A 54 -21.71 2.60 10.26
N LEU A 55 -21.11 3.69 9.76
CA LEU A 55 -21.66 5.04 9.76
C LEU A 55 -22.27 5.46 8.42
N LEU A 56 -21.90 4.77 7.33
CA LEU A 56 -22.29 5.13 5.97
C LEU A 56 -23.55 4.37 5.54
N THR A 57 -24.45 5.06 4.85
CA THR A 57 -25.63 4.48 4.23
C THR A 57 -25.24 3.69 2.98
N PRO A 58 -25.72 2.44 2.82
CA PRO A 58 -25.42 1.62 1.66
C PRO A 58 -26.03 2.18 0.38
N ASP A 59 -25.37 1.96 -0.75
CA ASP A 59 -25.91 2.21 -2.09
C ASP A 59 -26.78 1.04 -2.54
N LEU A 60 -27.91 1.32 -3.20
CA LEU A 60 -28.81 0.30 -3.75
C LEU A 60 -28.42 -0.11 -5.18
N THR A 61 -27.46 0.57 -5.80
CA THR A 61 -26.95 0.23 -7.13
C THR A 61 -26.32 -1.17 -7.11
N PRO A 62 -26.76 -2.11 -7.97
CA PRO A 62 -26.25 -3.48 -7.98
C PRO A 62 -24.72 -3.53 -8.10
N LEU A 63 -24.09 -4.26 -7.19
CA LEU A 63 -22.64 -4.45 -7.19
C LEU A 63 -22.21 -5.35 -8.35
N HIS A 64 -21.15 -4.93 -9.03
CA HIS A 64 -20.40 -5.78 -9.95
C HIS A 64 -19.16 -6.30 -9.23
N LEU A 65 -19.19 -7.57 -8.83
CA LEU A 65 -18.07 -8.24 -8.19
C LEU A 65 -17.67 -9.50 -8.99
N PRO A 66 -16.48 -9.51 -9.60
CA PRO A 66 -15.96 -10.65 -10.33
C PRO A 66 -15.97 -11.93 -9.51
N GLY A 67 -16.47 -13.00 -10.09
CA GLY A 67 -16.65 -14.27 -9.40
C GLY A 67 -17.87 -14.30 -8.48
N LEU A 68 -18.64 -13.23 -8.28
CA LEU A 68 -19.91 -13.30 -7.52
C LEU A 68 -21.11 -13.03 -8.43
N THR A 69 -21.13 -11.85 -9.06
CA THR A 69 -22.21 -11.44 -9.97
C THR A 69 -21.85 -11.65 -11.44
N THR A 70 -20.56 -11.75 -11.74
CA THR A 70 -20.02 -12.03 -13.08
C THR A 70 -18.99 -13.16 -12.99
N THR A 71 -18.62 -13.74 -14.13
CA THR A 71 -17.52 -14.70 -14.19
C THR A 71 -16.20 -14.01 -13.86
N ALA A 72 -15.35 -14.65 -13.05
CA ALA A 72 -14.02 -14.15 -12.76
C ALA A 72 -13.08 -14.42 -13.95
N GLU A 73 -12.42 -13.38 -14.43
CA GLU A 73 -11.47 -13.42 -15.53
C GLU A 73 -10.08 -12.95 -15.07
N ALA A 74 -9.03 -13.35 -15.79
CA ALA A 74 -7.68 -12.87 -15.50
C ALA A 74 -7.54 -11.34 -15.68
N SER A 75 -8.41 -10.72 -16.48
CA SER A 75 -8.51 -9.28 -16.68
C SER A 75 -8.90 -8.52 -15.39
N ASP A 76 -9.61 -9.18 -14.47
CA ASP A 76 -10.04 -8.59 -13.19
C ASP A 76 -8.89 -8.37 -12.21
N LEU A 77 -7.74 -9.02 -12.43
CA LEU A 77 -6.52 -8.78 -11.65
C LEU A 77 -5.92 -7.39 -11.93
N LEU A 78 -6.06 -6.89 -13.16
CA LEU A 78 -5.35 -5.69 -13.61
C LEU A 78 -5.79 -4.42 -12.83
N PRO A 79 -7.09 -4.15 -12.61
CA PRO A 79 -7.52 -3.01 -11.79
C PRO A 79 -6.99 -3.05 -10.36
N ILE A 80 -6.95 -4.24 -9.73
CA ILE A 80 -6.45 -4.45 -8.36
C ILE A 80 -4.95 -4.15 -8.32
N LEU A 81 -4.18 -4.81 -9.20
CA LEU A 81 -2.74 -4.62 -9.29
C LEU A 81 -2.37 -3.18 -9.63
N TYR A 82 -3.13 -2.50 -10.49
CA TYR A 82 -2.90 -1.10 -10.83
C TYR A 82 -3.07 -0.18 -9.61
N ARG A 83 -4.19 -0.30 -8.87
CA ARG A 83 -4.44 0.49 -7.66
C ARG A 83 -3.37 0.24 -6.60
N ASN A 84 -3.03 -1.03 -6.35
CA ASN A 84 -2.00 -1.41 -5.39
C ASN A 84 -0.61 -0.93 -5.80
N SER A 85 -0.29 -0.99 -7.11
CA SER A 85 0.98 -0.48 -7.63
C SER A 85 1.12 1.03 -7.47
N LEU A 86 0.03 1.79 -7.62
CA LEU A 86 0.05 3.24 -7.36
C LEU A 86 0.34 3.55 -5.90
N VAL A 87 -0.30 2.84 -4.96
CA VAL A 87 -0.05 3.00 -3.53
C VAL A 87 1.40 2.63 -3.18
N LEU A 88 1.88 1.50 -3.70
CA LEU A 88 3.26 1.06 -3.51
C LEU A 88 4.27 2.08 -4.08
N ALA A 89 4.00 2.62 -5.27
CA ALA A 89 4.84 3.63 -5.90
C ALA A 89 4.90 4.93 -5.09
N LEU A 90 3.77 5.37 -4.51
CA LEU A 90 3.73 6.54 -3.62
C LEU A 90 4.59 6.29 -2.36
N HIS A 91 4.48 5.12 -1.73
CA HIS A 91 5.30 4.79 -0.57
C HIS A 91 6.79 4.64 -0.89
N ALA A 92 7.12 4.02 -2.03
CA ALA A 92 8.50 3.95 -2.52
C ALA A 92 9.07 5.36 -2.78
N THR A 93 8.28 6.24 -3.40
CA THR A 93 8.66 7.63 -3.64
C THR A 93 8.85 8.40 -2.33
N ALA A 94 8.00 8.16 -1.33
CA ALA A 94 8.18 8.75 0.01
C ALA A 94 9.49 8.31 0.66
N CYS A 95 9.91 7.06 0.49
CA CYS A 95 11.20 6.57 0.96
C CYS A 95 12.37 7.24 0.26
N VAL A 96 12.30 7.37 -1.08
CA VAL A 96 13.30 8.10 -1.88
C VAL A 96 13.36 9.58 -1.48
N ALA A 97 12.20 10.22 -1.28
CA ALA A 97 12.12 11.60 -0.80
C ALA A 97 12.74 11.74 0.60
N GLY A 98 12.50 10.76 1.49
CA GLY A 98 13.13 10.69 2.81
C GLY A 98 14.65 10.55 2.74
N PHE A 99 15.17 9.71 1.82
CA PHE A 99 16.61 9.61 1.57
C PHE A 99 17.19 10.95 1.08
N ILE A 100 16.53 11.59 0.11
CA ILE A 100 16.98 12.87 -0.42
C ILE A 100 16.99 13.93 0.68
N ALA A 101 15.91 14.02 1.46
CA ALA A 101 15.75 15.01 2.52
C ALA A 101 16.68 14.79 3.72
N GLY A 102 16.86 13.54 4.14
CA GLY A 102 17.56 13.19 5.36
C GLY A 102 19.05 12.87 5.19
N ALA A 103 19.48 12.40 4.02
CA ALA A 103 20.88 12.05 3.75
C ALA A 103 21.53 12.99 2.72
N SER A 104 20.91 13.15 1.54
CA SER A 104 21.54 13.89 0.42
C SER A 104 21.55 15.41 0.60
N MET A 105 20.43 16.00 1.07
CA MET A 105 20.31 17.46 1.22
C MET A 105 21.27 18.04 2.27
N PRO A 106 21.51 17.41 3.43
CA PRO A 106 22.53 17.86 4.38
C PRO A 106 23.93 17.96 3.76
N ILE A 107 24.36 16.94 3.02
CA ILE A 107 25.66 16.92 2.31
C ILE A 107 25.74 18.08 1.30
N ALA A 108 24.67 18.29 0.54
CA ALA A 108 24.60 19.42 -0.40
C ALA A 108 24.57 20.80 0.30
N ALA A 109 24.06 20.87 1.52
CA ALA A 109 23.98 22.10 2.31
C ALA A 109 25.34 22.51 2.91
N GLU A 110 26.24 21.56 3.19
CA GLU A 110 27.60 21.82 3.68
C GLU A 110 28.44 22.64 2.70
N GLN A 111 28.18 22.49 1.39
CA GLN A 111 28.85 23.25 0.34
C GLN A 111 28.23 24.65 0.10
N ARG A 112 27.20 25.03 0.87
CA ARG A 112 26.44 26.28 0.70
C ARG A 112 26.60 27.19 1.90
N THR A 113 26.39 28.49 1.71
CA THR A 113 26.49 29.51 2.76
C THR A 113 25.24 30.39 2.85
N GLY A 114 25.08 31.06 3.99
CA GLY A 114 24.01 32.03 4.24
C GLY A 114 22.59 31.46 4.06
N PHE A 115 21.73 32.26 3.41
CA PHE A 115 20.32 31.92 3.16
C PHE A 115 20.15 30.63 2.36
N SER A 116 21.05 30.34 1.40
CA SER A 116 20.96 29.14 0.58
C SER A 116 21.11 27.85 1.41
N ARG A 117 22.01 27.86 2.40
CA ARG A 117 22.18 26.75 3.35
C ARG A 117 20.94 26.59 4.23
N TRP A 118 20.41 27.70 4.75
CA TRP A 118 19.21 27.68 5.60
C TRP A 118 18.00 27.05 4.89
N VAL A 119 17.76 27.42 3.63
CA VAL A 119 16.67 26.84 2.81
C VAL A 119 16.83 25.33 2.65
N HIS A 120 18.04 24.83 2.37
CA HIS A 120 18.26 23.38 2.17
C HIS A 120 18.02 22.56 3.44
N VAL A 121 18.41 23.10 4.60
CA VAL A 121 18.14 22.44 5.89
C VAL A 121 16.64 22.41 6.18
N LYS A 122 15.94 23.54 6.03
CA LYS A 122 14.50 23.61 6.33
C LYS A 122 13.61 22.91 5.31
N ALA A 123 14.04 22.80 4.05
CA ALA A 123 13.32 22.02 3.05
C ALA A 123 13.18 20.55 3.46
N GLY A 124 14.19 19.96 4.13
CA GLY A 124 14.14 18.57 4.58
C GLY A 124 13.08 18.32 5.65
N GLU A 125 13.03 19.18 6.67
CA GLU A 125 12.02 19.10 7.74
C GLU A 125 10.59 19.26 7.19
N LEU A 126 10.37 20.24 6.30
CA LEU A 126 9.06 20.48 5.69
C LEU A 126 8.62 19.33 4.78
N ALA A 127 9.56 18.70 4.06
CA ALA A 127 9.26 17.53 3.24
C ALA A 127 8.75 16.34 4.07
N ILE A 128 9.37 16.10 5.24
CA ILE A 128 8.94 15.04 6.17
C ILE A 128 7.51 15.32 6.68
N LEU A 129 7.24 16.55 7.10
CA LEU A 129 5.90 16.96 7.55
C LEU A 129 4.85 16.77 6.46
N PHE A 130 5.18 17.16 5.22
CA PHE A 130 4.30 16.99 4.08
C PHE A 130 4.00 15.52 3.78
N VAL A 131 5.01 14.64 3.80
CA VAL A 131 4.84 13.19 3.61
C VAL A 131 3.91 12.60 4.68
N CYS A 132 4.07 13.00 5.94
CA CYS A 132 3.17 12.58 7.01
C CYS A 132 1.71 13.03 6.75
N ALA A 133 1.51 14.29 6.37
CA ALA A 133 0.18 14.83 6.08
C ALA A 133 -0.51 14.10 4.90
N VAL A 134 0.22 13.88 3.80
CA VAL A 134 -0.29 13.14 2.64
C VAL A 134 -0.60 11.69 2.98
N THR A 135 0.22 11.05 3.83
CA THR A 135 -0.02 9.67 4.28
C THR A 135 -1.31 9.57 5.10
N ILE A 136 -1.51 10.48 6.06
CA ILE A 136 -2.74 10.53 6.88
C ILE A 136 -3.96 10.78 5.99
N PHE A 137 -3.86 11.74 5.07
CA PHE A 137 -4.93 12.03 4.11
C PHE A 137 -5.27 10.81 3.25
N SER A 138 -4.26 10.11 2.70
CA SER A 138 -4.46 8.92 1.88
C SER A 138 -5.09 7.76 2.66
N LEU A 139 -4.66 7.51 3.90
CA LEU A 139 -5.27 6.48 4.75
C LEU A 139 -6.72 6.83 5.09
N GLY A 140 -7.01 8.11 5.35
CA GLY A 140 -8.37 8.59 5.60
C GLY A 140 -9.30 8.40 4.40
N THR A 141 -8.85 8.73 3.18
CA THR A 141 -9.65 8.54 1.97
C THR A 141 -9.86 7.07 1.65
N GLN A 142 -8.86 6.21 1.87
CA GLN A 142 -9.01 4.75 1.73
C GLN A 142 -10.03 4.19 2.72
N ALA A 143 -9.96 4.58 3.99
CA ALA A 143 -10.92 4.15 5.00
C ALA A 143 -12.36 4.55 4.64
N LEU A 144 -12.54 5.76 4.10
CA LEU A 144 -13.84 6.26 3.65
C LEU A 144 -14.36 5.49 2.44
N TYR A 145 -13.54 5.32 1.40
CA TYR A 145 -13.94 4.66 0.15
C TYR A 145 -14.25 3.17 0.38
N LEU A 146 -13.36 2.45 1.06
CA LEU A 146 -13.57 1.04 1.41
C LEU A 146 -14.73 0.87 2.41
N GLY A 147 -14.91 1.82 3.33
CA GLY A 147 -16.06 1.82 4.24
C GLY A 147 -17.39 1.92 3.50
N PHE A 148 -17.46 2.76 2.46
CA PHE A 148 -18.66 2.88 1.62
C PHE A 148 -18.95 1.59 0.83
N GLN A 149 -17.91 1.00 0.23
CA GLN A 149 -18.01 -0.29 -0.44
C GLN A 149 -18.43 -1.39 0.52
N GLY A 150 -17.86 -1.42 1.73
CA GLY A 150 -18.17 -2.41 2.76
C GLY A 150 -19.61 -2.31 3.26
N SER A 151 -20.13 -1.10 3.46
CA SER A 151 -21.54 -0.88 3.84
C SER A 151 -22.48 -1.44 2.76
N THR A 152 -22.19 -1.11 1.50
CA THR A 152 -22.96 -1.53 0.33
C THR A 152 -22.92 -3.05 0.14
N LEU A 153 -21.73 -3.66 0.18
CA LEU A 153 -21.53 -5.10 0.03
C LEU A 153 -22.24 -5.89 1.13
N ALA A 154 -22.06 -5.49 2.39
CA ALA A 154 -22.71 -6.15 3.53
C ALA A 154 -24.23 -6.11 3.41
N TYR A 155 -24.78 -4.95 3.01
CA TYR A 155 -26.21 -4.78 2.81
C TYR A 155 -26.75 -5.66 1.67
N GLN A 156 -26.12 -5.64 0.50
CA GLN A 156 -26.60 -6.39 -0.67
C GLN A 156 -26.46 -7.91 -0.52
N LEU A 157 -25.44 -8.37 0.22
CA LEU A 157 -25.21 -9.79 0.48
C LEU A 157 -25.94 -10.32 1.71
N HIS A 158 -26.68 -9.47 2.43
CA HIS A 158 -27.36 -9.82 3.68
C HIS A 158 -26.42 -10.43 4.74
N ILE A 159 -25.17 -9.97 4.78
CA ILE A 159 -24.18 -10.38 5.79
C ILE A 159 -23.86 -9.23 6.73
N SER A 160 -23.36 -9.54 7.92
CA SER A 160 -22.85 -8.50 8.81
C SER A 160 -21.54 -7.90 8.25
N ARG A 161 -21.32 -6.62 8.55
CA ARG A 161 -20.04 -5.93 8.27
C ARG A 161 -18.84 -6.65 8.89
N PHE A 162 -19.05 -7.31 10.02
CA PHE A 162 -17.99 -8.08 10.68
C PHE A 162 -17.64 -9.35 9.90
N GLU A 163 -18.64 -10.11 9.43
CA GLU A 163 -18.42 -11.26 8.55
C GLU A 163 -17.74 -10.84 7.25
N LEU A 164 -18.12 -9.70 6.67
CA LEU A 164 -17.44 -9.14 5.51
C LEU A 164 -15.95 -8.88 5.80
N ILE A 165 -15.62 -8.24 6.92
CA ILE A 165 -14.22 -8.01 7.33
C ILE A 165 -13.47 -9.31 7.58
N LEU A 166 -14.10 -10.32 8.19
CA LEU A 166 -13.46 -11.63 8.34
C LEU A 166 -13.22 -12.32 6.99
N SER A 167 -14.14 -12.18 6.05
CA SER A 167 -14.03 -12.79 4.72
C SER A 167 -12.88 -12.25 3.90
N VAL A 168 -12.51 -10.97 4.08
CA VAL A 168 -11.48 -10.28 3.29
C VAL A 168 -10.06 -10.55 3.82
N LEU A 169 -9.92 -10.98 5.08
CA LEU A 169 -8.61 -11.18 5.73
C LEU A 169 -7.60 -12.04 4.95
N PRO A 170 -7.99 -13.14 4.26
CA PRO A 170 -7.05 -14.00 3.55
C PRO A 170 -6.19 -13.28 2.50
N HIS A 171 -6.73 -12.24 1.85
CA HIS A 171 -5.96 -11.41 0.91
C HIS A 171 -5.61 -10.04 1.48
N ALA A 172 -6.49 -9.42 2.27
CA ALA A 172 -6.28 -8.08 2.80
C ALA A 172 -5.10 -8.01 3.79
N ILE A 173 -4.90 -9.01 4.65
CA ILE A 173 -3.76 -8.99 5.58
C ILE A 173 -2.43 -9.03 4.81
N PRO A 174 -2.20 -10.01 3.90
CA PRO A 174 -0.98 -10.01 3.08
C PRO A 174 -0.82 -8.73 2.25
N GLU A 175 -1.88 -8.27 1.58
CA GLU A 175 -1.87 -7.10 0.72
C GLU A 175 -1.49 -5.83 1.48
N LEU A 176 -2.25 -5.48 2.52
CA LEU A 176 -2.04 -4.25 3.28
C LEU A 176 -0.70 -4.28 4.02
N THR A 177 -0.31 -5.43 4.56
CA THR A 177 1.01 -5.57 5.20
C THR A 177 2.12 -5.30 4.19
N ALA A 178 2.03 -5.85 2.98
CA ALA A 178 3.00 -5.62 1.92
C ALA A 178 3.02 -4.15 1.45
N LEU A 179 1.85 -3.53 1.26
CA LEU A 179 1.75 -2.11 0.86
C LEU A 179 2.35 -1.17 1.90
N PHE A 180 2.23 -1.50 3.18
CA PHE A 180 2.77 -0.67 4.27
C PHE A 180 4.20 -1.02 4.67
N LEU A 181 4.88 -1.98 4.02
CA LEU A 181 6.29 -2.29 4.29
C LEU A 181 7.22 -1.08 4.09
N PRO A 182 7.15 -0.33 2.97
CA PRO A 182 8.02 0.82 2.78
C PRO A 182 7.72 1.93 3.80
N LEU A 183 6.44 2.17 4.14
CA LEU A 183 6.05 3.14 5.17
C LEU A 183 6.62 2.77 6.55
N ALA A 184 6.54 1.50 6.93
CA ALA A 184 7.09 1.03 8.20
C ALA A 184 8.62 1.16 8.25
N ALA A 185 9.30 0.78 7.17
CA ALA A 185 10.74 0.97 7.03
C ALA A 185 11.13 2.45 7.14
N TRP A 186 10.36 3.32 6.47
CA TRP A 186 10.56 4.77 6.54
C TRP A 186 10.39 5.32 7.96
N LEU A 187 9.30 4.97 8.66
CA LEU A 187 9.05 5.43 10.03
C LEU A 187 10.15 5.00 11.00
N ILE A 188 10.61 3.75 10.89
CA ILE A 188 11.65 3.20 11.77
C ILE A 188 13.00 3.87 11.48
N ALA A 189 13.40 3.97 10.22
CA ALA A 189 14.65 4.61 9.83
C ALA A 189 14.65 6.11 10.20
N SER A 190 13.54 6.79 9.96
CA SER A 190 13.34 8.21 10.33
C SER A 190 13.56 8.44 11.83
N ARG A 191 12.99 7.57 12.67
CA ARG A 191 13.13 7.66 14.14
C ARG A 191 14.55 7.36 14.63
N ARG A 192 15.32 6.58 13.87
CA ARG A 192 16.70 6.20 14.21
C ARG A 192 17.75 7.13 13.59
N GLY A 193 17.34 8.04 12.71
CA GLY A 193 18.27 8.86 11.93
C GLY A 193 19.00 8.08 10.83
N GLU A 194 18.53 6.88 10.47
CA GLU A 194 19.14 5.96 9.51
C GLU A 194 18.70 6.26 8.07
N TRP A 195 18.68 7.54 7.69
CA TRP A 195 18.13 8.01 6.41
C TRP A 195 18.85 7.44 5.19
N ASN A 196 20.14 7.13 5.31
CA ASN A 196 20.96 6.54 4.25
C ASN A 196 20.51 5.11 3.87
N GLN A 197 19.82 4.40 4.77
CA GLN A 197 19.33 3.04 4.53
C GLN A 197 18.01 3.01 3.74
N LEU A 198 17.36 4.16 3.51
CA LEU A 198 16.02 4.22 2.92
C LEU A 198 15.96 3.75 1.46
N LEU A 199 17.02 3.95 0.67
CA LEU A 199 17.06 3.41 -0.70
C LEU A 199 17.13 1.88 -0.71
N ALA A 200 18.00 1.30 0.12
CA ALA A 200 18.05 -0.15 0.33
C ALA A 200 16.71 -0.70 0.81
N ALA A 201 16.11 -0.05 1.80
CA ALA A 201 14.78 -0.42 2.31
C ALA A 201 13.71 -0.36 1.21
N THR A 202 13.74 0.65 0.34
CA THR A 202 12.82 0.78 -0.80
C THR A 202 12.93 -0.44 -1.73
N VAL A 203 14.15 -0.82 -2.11
CA VAL A 203 14.39 -1.96 -3.00
C VAL A 203 13.87 -3.25 -2.37
N VAL A 204 14.22 -3.52 -1.12
CA VAL A 204 13.83 -4.76 -0.42
C VAL A 204 12.31 -4.83 -0.23
N THR A 205 11.69 -3.74 0.23
CA THR A 205 10.25 -3.71 0.50
C THR A 205 9.43 -3.84 -0.78
N VAL A 206 9.83 -3.18 -1.88
CA VAL A 206 9.17 -3.34 -3.19
C VAL A 206 9.35 -4.76 -3.73
N ALA A 207 10.54 -5.35 -3.61
CA ALA A 207 10.81 -6.71 -4.06
C ALA A 207 9.96 -7.76 -3.32
N ILE A 208 9.66 -7.52 -2.04
CA ILE A 208 8.74 -8.37 -1.25
C ILE A 208 7.28 -8.06 -1.59
N ALA A 209 6.93 -6.79 -1.79
CA ALA A 209 5.56 -6.37 -1.99
C ALA A 209 4.99 -6.89 -3.31
N ILE A 210 5.71 -6.77 -4.42
CA ILE A 210 5.24 -7.19 -5.76
C ILE A 210 4.67 -8.63 -5.77
N PRO A 211 5.43 -9.67 -5.38
CA PRO A 211 4.90 -11.03 -5.39
C PRO A 211 3.75 -11.22 -4.40
N THR A 212 3.81 -10.55 -3.24
CA THR A 212 2.72 -10.61 -2.25
C THR A 212 1.42 -10.03 -2.80
N LEU A 213 1.49 -8.91 -3.53
CA LEU A 213 0.35 -8.27 -4.18
C LEU A 213 -0.26 -9.15 -5.27
N VAL A 214 0.57 -9.85 -6.04
CA VAL A 214 0.09 -10.80 -7.07
C VAL A 214 -0.67 -11.95 -6.41
N VAL A 215 -0.13 -12.52 -5.33
CA VAL A 215 -0.80 -13.58 -4.56
C VAL A 215 -2.11 -13.08 -3.95
N ALA A 216 -2.10 -11.91 -3.31
CA ALA A 216 -3.29 -11.33 -2.70
C ALA A 216 -4.40 -11.06 -3.74
N ALA A 217 -4.06 -10.43 -4.87
CA ALA A 217 -5.01 -10.18 -5.96
C ALA A 217 -5.59 -11.49 -6.53
N THR A 218 -4.78 -12.55 -6.62
CA THR A 218 -5.24 -13.88 -7.05
C THR A 218 -6.26 -14.46 -6.06
N ILE A 219 -6.00 -14.32 -4.75
CA ILE A 219 -6.94 -14.73 -3.70
C ILE A 219 -8.23 -13.89 -3.78
N GLU A 220 -8.12 -12.57 -4.00
CA GLU A 220 -9.27 -11.67 -4.13
C GLU A 220 -10.17 -12.03 -5.32
N VAL A 221 -9.60 -12.34 -6.48
CA VAL A 221 -10.38 -12.63 -7.69
C VAL A 221 -10.96 -14.04 -7.68
N TYR A 222 -10.19 -15.04 -7.24
CA TYR A 222 -10.56 -16.44 -7.40
C TYR A 222 -11.08 -17.10 -6.13
N VAL A 223 -10.68 -16.65 -4.94
CA VAL A 223 -11.01 -17.32 -3.67
C VAL A 223 -12.07 -16.55 -2.90
N TRP A 224 -11.89 -15.24 -2.72
CA TRP A 224 -12.79 -14.42 -1.92
C TRP A 224 -14.27 -14.48 -2.34
N PRO A 225 -14.63 -14.52 -3.64
CA PRO A 225 -16.03 -14.64 -4.03
C PRO A 225 -16.67 -15.95 -3.56
N HIS A 226 -15.90 -17.03 -3.45
CA HIS A 226 -16.38 -18.30 -2.91
C HIS A 226 -16.65 -18.21 -1.40
N ILE A 227 -15.81 -17.48 -0.66
CA ILE A 227 -16.02 -17.20 0.76
C ILE A 227 -17.30 -16.37 0.91
N LEU A 228 -17.49 -15.31 0.12
CA LEU A 228 -18.69 -14.48 0.16
C LEU A 228 -19.96 -15.28 -0.14
N ARG A 229 -19.95 -16.15 -1.16
CA ARG A 229 -21.09 -17.03 -1.46
C ARG A 229 -21.42 -17.98 -0.30
N SER A 230 -20.42 -18.45 0.44
CA SER A 230 -20.65 -19.34 1.59
C SER A 230 -21.25 -18.64 2.81
N LEU A 231 -21.07 -17.31 2.90
CA LEU A 231 -21.59 -16.47 3.98
C LEU A 231 -22.94 -15.82 3.62
N SER A 232 -23.20 -15.59 2.35
CA SER A 232 -24.42 -14.93 1.87
C SER A 232 -25.55 -15.91 1.67
N ASP A 233 -26.74 -15.55 2.14
CA ASP A 233 -27.99 -16.26 1.82
C ASP A 233 -28.46 -16.00 0.37
N VAL A 234 -27.90 -15.00 -0.31
CA VAL A 234 -28.27 -14.60 -1.67
C VAL A 234 -27.49 -15.40 -2.70
N HIS A 235 -28.20 -16.22 -3.46
CA HIS A 235 -27.64 -17.01 -4.56
C HIS A 235 -27.81 -16.28 -5.89
N TYR A 236 -26.73 -15.68 -6.40
CA TYR A 236 -26.69 -15.16 -7.76
C TYR A 236 -26.55 -16.32 -8.76
N THR A 237 -27.54 -16.49 -9.63
CA THR A 237 -27.39 -17.37 -10.80
C THR A 237 -26.52 -16.65 -11.82
N LEU A 238 -25.33 -17.18 -12.13
CA LEU A 238 -24.49 -16.68 -13.22
C LEU A 238 -25.28 -16.81 -14.53
N GLN A 239 -25.94 -15.73 -14.96
CA GLN A 239 -26.71 -15.73 -16.17
C GLN A 239 -25.73 -15.60 -17.33
N SER A 240 -25.43 -16.71 -18.00
CA SER A 240 -24.71 -16.67 -19.29
C SER A 240 -25.58 -15.86 -20.25
N TRP A 241 -25.13 -14.66 -20.62
CA TRP A 241 -25.82 -13.85 -21.60
C TRP A 241 -25.87 -14.61 -22.93
N THR A 242 -27.05 -15.06 -23.32
CA THR A 242 -27.33 -15.55 -24.67
C THR A 242 -27.85 -14.39 -25.49
N PRO A 243 -27.17 -13.94 -26.56
CA PRO A 243 -27.69 -12.90 -27.43
C PRO A 243 -29.05 -13.33 -28.02
N PRO A 244 -30.01 -12.40 -28.20
CA PRO A 244 -31.27 -12.73 -28.85
C PRO A 244 -31.02 -13.28 -30.26
N PRO A 245 -31.83 -14.24 -30.74
CA PRO A 245 -31.69 -14.80 -32.10
C PRO A 245 -31.69 -13.75 -33.22
N SER A 246 -32.24 -12.56 -32.97
CA SER A 246 -32.31 -11.45 -33.92
C SER A 246 -30.99 -10.70 -34.16
N TRP A 247 -29.89 -11.13 -33.53
CA TRP A 247 -28.56 -10.55 -33.67
C TRP A 247 -27.59 -11.48 -34.43
N ARG A 248 -28.11 -12.51 -35.11
CA ARG A 248 -27.35 -13.40 -36.02
C ARG A 248 -27.73 -13.16 -37.47
#